data_AF-A0A3A2ZFL3-F1
#
_entry.id   AF-A0A3A2ZFL3-F1
#
_cell.length_a   1.000
_cell.length_b   1.000
_cell.length_c   1.000
_cell.angle_alpha   90.00
_cell.angle_beta   90.00
_cell.angle_gamma   90.00
#
_symmetry.space_group_name_H-M   'P 1'
#
loop_
_entity.id
_entity.type
_entity.pdbx_description
1 polymer ?
#
loop_
_entity_poly.entity_id
_entity_poly.type
_entity_poly.pdbx_seq_one_letter_code
_entity_poly.pdbx_strand_id
1 'polypeptide(L)'
;MTIAESTNTTIQDFEGGQIIFSKDGKPLDDNLATKLSEFMWTTIDDAFEYSNKYKDSIPPDRSLFDFFLEKIEQTDFSQAEKDACIETCQLWGAYVGDPISRQSLRFFCLEECVDESNVFVASTYERILHHVSKAARQHADIRLNQPITKIESSPSKDHGRYCITLTTATGETSQFDEVVVTCPLGWLKRNKSAFTPALPPRLTQAIDSISYGRLEKIY
;
A
#
# COMPACT_ATOMS: atom_id res chain seq x y z
N MET A 1 0.88 18.62 7.78
CA MET A 1 -0.19 18.62 8.84
C MET A 1 -1.34 19.63 8.63
N THR A 2 -1.33 20.47 7.59
CA THR A 2 -2.26 21.60 7.40
C THR A 2 -3.76 21.23 7.37
N ILE A 3 -4.14 20.07 6.79
CA ILE A 3 -5.57 19.68 6.73
C ILE A 3 -6.07 19.18 8.10
N ALA A 4 -5.25 18.42 8.84
CA ALA A 4 -5.63 17.95 10.17
C ALA A 4 -5.88 19.14 11.12
N GLU A 5 -4.98 20.13 11.11
CA GLU A 5 -5.13 21.37 11.87
C GLU A 5 -6.38 22.16 11.46
N SER A 6 -6.56 22.42 10.16
CA SER A 6 -7.71 23.21 9.68
C SER A 6 -9.07 22.54 9.91
N THR A 7 -9.09 21.22 10.12
CA THR A 7 -10.30 20.44 10.42
C THR A 7 -10.46 20.13 11.90
N ASN A 8 -9.56 20.61 12.76
CA ASN A 8 -9.49 20.24 14.18
C ASN A 8 -9.50 18.72 14.39
N THR A 9 -8.77 17.99 13.55
CA THR A 9 -8.58 16.54 13.69
C THR A 9 -7.54 16.29 14.77
N THR A 10 -7.91 15.52 15.80
CA THR A 10 -6.99 15.18 16.88
C THR A 10 -5.94 14.22 16.36
N ILE A 11 -4.68 14.64 16.45
CA ILE A 11 -3.49 13.84 16.15
C ILE A 11 -2.67 13.65 17.42
N GLN A 12 -1.97 12.53 17.51
CA GLN A 12 -1.04 12.21 18.58
C GLN A 12 0.25 11.71 17.95
N ASP A 13 1.36 12.24 18.43
CA ASP A 13 2.66 11.67 18.14
C ASP A 13 2.91 10.51 19.11
N PHE A 14 3.33 9.36 18.58
CA PHE A 14 3.69 8.18 19.36
C PHE A 14 5.22 8.01 19.47
N GLU A 15 6.01 9.07 19.28
CA GLU A 15 7.44 9.05 19.61
C GLU A 15 7.68 8.53 21.04
N GLY A 16 8.23 7.31 21.12
CA GLY A 16 8.74 6.68 22.35
C GLY A 16 8.07 5.37 22.80
N GLY A 17 8.86 4.52 23.47
CA GLY A 17 8.41 3.42 24.34
C GLY A 17 7.55 2.32 23.69
N GLN A 18 8.06 1.64 22.66
CA GLN A 18 7.38 0.47 22.11
C GLN A 18 7.67 -0.76 22.97
N ILE A 19 6.61 -1.39 23.49
CA ILE A 19 6.72 -2.70 24.15
C ILE A 19 6.67 -3.77 23.06
N ILE A 20 7.78 -4.47 22.86
CA ILE A 20 7.85 -5.61 21.94
C ILE A 20 7.60 -6.89 22.74
N PHE A 21 6.71 -7.74 22.24
CA PHE A 21 6.45 -9.07 22.81
C PHE A 21 7.12 -10.14 21.94
N SER A 22 7.75 -11.12 22.60
CA SER A 22 8.25 -12.31 21.94
C SER A 22 7.10 -13.21 21.47
N LYS A 23 7.41 -14.20 20.63
CA LYS A 23 6.44 -15.24 20.21
C LYS A 23 5.77 -16.00 21.35
N ASP A 24 6.42 -16.04 22.52
CA ASP A 24 5.89 -16.70 23.73
C ASP A 24 4.95 -15.77 24.54
N GLY A 25 4.68 -14.56 24.03
CA GLY A 25 3.81 -13.57 24.66
C GLY A 25 4.45 -12.85 25.84
N LYS A 26 5.79 -12.86 25.95
CA LYS A 26 6.52 -12.18 27.02
C LYS A 26 7.09 -10.85 26.52
N PRO A 27 7.04 -9.77 27.31
CA PRO A 27 7.71 -8.53 26.94
C PRO A 27 9.22 -8.77 26.87
N LEU A 28 9.86 -8.21 25.84
CA LEU A 28 11.31 -8.11 25.74
C LEU A 28 11.82 -7.04 26.71
N ASP A 29 13.08 -7.17 27.14
CA ASP A 29 13.72 -6.10 27.89
C ASP A 29 13.95 -4.87 26.99
N ASP A 30 13.91 -3.68 27.58
CA ASP A 30 13.95 -2.41 26.83
C ASP A 30 15.24 -2.26 26.00
N ASN A 31 16.37 -2.78 26.49
CA ASN A 31 17.65 -2.70 25.78
C ASN A 31 17.63 -3.58 24.52
N LEU A 32 17.16 -4.81 24.64
CA LEU A 32 17.00 -5.71 23.50
C LEU A 32 15.96 -5.17 22.52
N ALA A 33 14.81 -4.69 23.00
CA ALA A 33 13.77 -4.11 22.15
C ALA A 33 14.30 -2.92 21.34
N THR A 34 15.04 -2.02 21.99
CA THR A 34 15.69 -0.88 21.32
C THR A 34 16.69 -1.34 20.27
N LYS A 35 17.57 -2.28 20.62
CA LYS A 35 18.58 -2.85 19.71
C LYS A 35 17.95 -3.50 18.47
N LEU A 36 16.88 -4.27 18.65
CA LEU A 36 16.16 -4.91 17.54
C LEU A 36 15.46 -3.90 16.64
N SER A 37 14.85 -2.87 17.23
CA SER A 37 14.21 -1.77 16.50
C SER A 37 15.24 -1.00 15.67
N GLU A 38 16.37 -0.60 16.26
CA GLU A 38 17.46 0.08 15.55
C GLU A 38 17.98 -0.77 14.39
N PHE A 39 18.22 -2.06 14.62
CA PHE A 39 18.65 -2.97 13.55
C PHE A 39 17.62 -3.06 12.42
N MET A 40 16.34 -3.21 12.76
CA MET A 40 15.28 -3.30 11.77
C MET A 40 15.22 -2.05 10.90
N TRP A 41 15.13 -0.87 11.50
CA TRP A 41 15.00 0.39 10.76
C TRP A 41 16.25 0.71 9.94
N THR A 42 17.45 0.51 10.51
CA THR A 42 18.70 0.67 9.75
C THR A 42 18.76 -0.27 8.55
N THR A 43 18.29 -1.52 8.71
CA THR A 43 18.27 -2.49 7.60
C THR A 43 17.26 -2.12 6.52
N ILE A 44 16.13 -1.50 6.89
CA ILE A 44 15.15 -0.96 5.93
C ILE A 44 15.76 0.20 5.14
N ASP A 45 16.44 1.13 5.80
CA ASP A 45 17.11 2.27 5.14
C ASP A 45 18.19 1.78 4.17
N ASP A 46 19.05 0.85 4.63
CA ASP A 46 20.03 0.17 3.78
C ASP A 46 19.39 -0.51 2.56
N ALA A 47 18.21 -1.13 2.74
CA ALA A 47 17.49 -1.78 1.66
C ALA A 47 16.93 -0.78 0.65
N PHE A 48 16.45 0.40 1.10
CA PHE A 48 16.04 1.49 0.22
C PHE A 48 17.22 1.98 -0.63
N GLU A 49 18.35 2.30 -0.01
CA GLU A 49 19.56 2.73 -0.72
C GLU A 49 20.04 1.67 -1.72
N TYR A 50 20.07 0.42 -1.29
CA TYR A 50 20.49 -0.70 -2.13
C TYR A 50 19.55 -0.90 -3.32
N SER A 51 18.23 -0.85 -3.10
CA SER A 51 17.22 -0.94 -4.15
C SER A 51 17.37 0.20 -5.15
N ASN A 52 17.47 1.45 -4.68
CA ASN A 52 17.66 2.64 -5.52
C ASN A 52 18.89 2.52 -6.42
N LYS A 53 20.01 2.02 -5.88
CA LYS A 53 21.28 1.95 -6.60
C LYS A 53 21.39 0.75 -7.54
N TYR A 54 20.82 -0.41 -7.16
CA TYR A 54 21.08 -1.68 -7.83
C TYR A 54 19.85 -2.34 -8.46
N LYS A 55 18.69 -1.67 -8.48
CA LYS A 55 17.40 -2.15 -9.02
C LYS A 55 17.50 -3.00 -10.29
N ASP A 56 18.29 -2.60 -11.29
CA ASP A 56 18.33 -3.34 -12.55
C ASP A 56 19.15 -4.64 -12.48
N SER A 57 20.04 -4.77 -11.50
CA SER A 57 20.86 -5.96 -11.26
C SER A 57 20.31 -6.92 -10.20
N ILE A 58 19.32 -6.50 -9.40
CA ILE A 58 18.76 -7.34 -8.34
C ILE A 58 17.92 -8.46 -8.98
N PRO A 59 18.14 -9.73 -8.62
CA PRO A 59 17.31 -10.85 -9.07
C PRO A 59 15.83 -10.61 -8.72
N PRO A 60 14.88 -10.89 -9.64
CA PRO A 60 13.46 -10.60 -9.43
C PRO A 60 12.81 -11.41 -8.30
N ASP A 61 13.41 -12.55 -7.95
CA ASP A 61 13.00 -13.47 -6.89
C ASP A 61 13.62 -13.14 -5.52
N ARG A 62 14.60 -12.22 -5.46
CA ARG A 62 15.22 -11.81 -4.19
C ARG A 62 14.26 -10.93 -3.39
N SER A 63 13.93 -11.39 -2.20
CA SER A 63 13.02 -10.72 -1.28
C SER A 63 13.76 -9.75 -0.35
N LEU A 64 13.01 -8.85 0.28
CA LEU A 64 13.51 -8.04 1.38
C LEU A 64 13.96 -8.93 2.55
N PHE A 65 13.28 -10.06 2.78
CA PHE A 65 13.66 -11.00 3.84
C PHE A 65 15.04 -11.61 3.60
N ASP A 66 15.38 -11.97 2.36
CA ASP A 66 16.73 -12.49 2.04
C ASP A 66 17.82 -11.46 2.36
N PHE A 67 17.55 -10.17 2.08
CA PHE A 67 18.44 -9.08 2.44
C PHE A 67 18.64 -8.95 3.95
N PHE A 68 17.56 -9.11 4.74
CA PHE A 68 17.64 -9.14 6.20
C PHE A 68 18.51 -10.29 6.70
N LEU A 69 18.34 -11.51 6.17
CA LEU A 69 19.14 -12.66 6.56
C LEU A 69 20.64 -12.41 6.30
N GLU A 70 20.99 -11.88 5.12
CA GLU A 70 22.37 -11.53 4.79
C GLU A 70 22.96 -10.47 5.75
N LYS A 71 22.17 -9.47 6.15
CA LYS A 71 22.59 -8.43 7.09
C LYS A 71 22.76 -8.98 8.51
N ILE A 72 21.86 -9.86 8.95
CA ILE A 72 21.93 -10.52 10.26
C ILE A 72 23.19 -11.40 10.35
N GLU A 73 23.56 -12.10 9.28
CA GLU A 73 24.78 -12.92 9.25
C GLU A 73 26.06 -12.10 9.47
N GLN A 74 26.08 -10.85 9.02
CA GLN A 74 27.21 -9.92 9.14
C GLN A 74 27.35 -9.30 10.55
N THR A 75 26.37 -9.50 11.44
CA THR A 75 26.41 -8.99 12.81
C THR A 75 27.21 -9.90 13.74
N ASP A 76 27.74 -9.29 14.81
CA ASP A 76 28.36 -9.97 15.95
C ASP A 76 27.35 -10.42 17.02
N PHE A 77 26.05 -10.35 16.69
CA PHE A 77 24.97 -10.70 17.59
C PHE A 77 25.03 -12.18 17.99
N SER A 78 24.63 -12.46 19.23
CA SER A 78 24.42 -13.83 19.70
C SER A 78 23.32 -14.52 18.89
N GLN A 79 23.28 -15.86 18.91
CA GLN A 79 22.26 -16.60 18.17
C GLN A 79 20.83 -16.20 18.59
N ALA A 80 20.60 -15.98 19.88
CA ALA A 80 19.30 -15.55 20.38
C ALA A 80 18.89 -14.17 19.84
N GLU A 81 19.83 -13.24 19.71
CA GLU A 81 19.58 -11.91 19.12
C GLU A 81 19.33 -12.03 17.60
N LYS A 82 20.05 -12.89 16.89
CA LYS A 82 19.81 -13.16 15.46
C LYS A 82 18.41 -13.73 15.24
N ASP A 83 18.01 -14.71 16.05
CA ASP A 83 16.66 -15.29 16.01
C ASP A 83 15.60 -14.21 16.28
N ALA A 84 15.84 -13.33 17.25
CA ALA A 84 14.95 -12.21 17.56
C ALA A 84 14.87 -11.16 16.43
N CYS A 85 15.97 -10.88 15.70
CA CYS A 85 15.95 -10.02 14.51
C CYS A 85 15.09 -10.63 13.39
N ILE A 86 15.21 -11.95 13.16
CA ILE A 86 14.40 -12.68 12.17
C ILE A 86 12.92 -12.58 12.53
N GLU A 87 12.56 -12.73 13.80
CA GLU A 87 11.18 -12.57 14.28
C GLU A 87 10.70 -11.12 14.12
N THR A 88 11.52 -10.14 14.53
CA THR A 88 11.17 -8.72 14.51
C THR A 88 10.96 -8.20 13.09
N CYS A 89 11.75 -8.64 12.10
CA CYS A 89 11.60 -8.18 10.72
C CYS A 89 10.22 -8.56 10.11
N GLN A 90 9.54 -9.58 10.64
CA GLN A 90 8.18 -9.93 10.21
C GLN A 90 7.18 -8.79 10.50
N LEU A 91 7.46 -7.92 11.47
CA LEU A 91 6.63 -6.74 11.77
C LEU A 91 6.53 -5.79 10.57
N TRP A 92 7.51 -5.79 9.65
CA TRP A 92 7.42 -5.05 8.40
C TRP A 92 6.15 -5.40 7.62
N GLY A 93 5.71 -6.67 7.68
CA GLY A 93 4.48 -7.10 7.01
C GLY A 93 3.23 -6.38 7.50
N ALA A 94 3.23 -5.84 8.73
CA ALA A 94 2.14 -5.01 9.24
C ALA A 94 2.09 -3.60 8.60
N TYR A 95 3.20 -3.13 8.02
CA TYR A 95 3.26 -1.86 7.31
C TYR A 95 2.78 -1.99 5.85
N VAL A 96 3.13 -3.10 5.18
CA VAL A 96 2.84 -3.30 3.74
C VAL A 96 1.65 -4.24 3.46
N GLY A 97 1.19 -4.99 4.46
CA GLY A 97 0.06 -5.92 4.34
C GLY A 97 0.35 -7.23 3.61
N ASP A 98 1.61 -7.65 3.52
CA ASP A 98 2.03 -8.97 3.01
C ASP A 98 3.32 -9.37 3.75
N PRO A 99 3.66 -10.67 3.91
CA PRO A 99 4.91 -11.08 4.52
C PRO A 99 6.14 -10.48 3.85
N ILE A 100 7.14 -10.13 4.65
CA ILE A 100 8.41 -9.54 4.19
C ILE A 100 9.13 -10.41 3.13
N SER A 101 8.94 -11.74 3.18
CA SER A 101 9.47 -12.69 2.20
C SER A 101 8.85 -12.58 0.81
N ARG A 102 7.72 -11.87 0.66
CA ARG A 102 7.09 -11.59 -0.63
C ARG A 102 7.40 -10.18 -1.14
N GLN A 103 7.99 -9.32 -0.31
CA GLN A 103 8.35 -7.95 -0.71
C GLN A 103 9.58 -8.01 -1.61
N SER A 104 9.48 -7.43 -2.81
CA SER A 104 10.60 -7.41 -3.77
C SER A 104 11.68 -6.44 -3.31
N LEU A 105 12.91 -6.93 -3.08
CA LEU A 105 14.04 -6.04 -2.82
C LEU A 105 14.34 -5.15 -4.03
N ARG A 106 14.17 -5.71 -5.24
CA ARG A 106 14.41 -5.02 -6.51
C ARG A 106 13.62 -3.73 -6.64
N PHE A 107 12.36 -3.74 -6.21
CA PHE A 107 11.45 -2.61 -6.34
C PHE A 107 11.16 -1.93 -4.99
N PHE A 108 11.92 -2.26 -3.95
CA PHE A 108 11.69 -1.75 -2.61
C PHE A 108 11.78 -0.22 -2.51
N CYS A 109 12.60 0.41 -3.36
CA CYS A 109 12.64 1.88 -3.47
C CYS A 109 11.29 2.55 -3.78
N LEU A 110 10.30 1.81 -4.28
CA LEU A 110 8.95 2.36 -4.50
C LEU A 110 8.15 2.55 -3.19
N GLU A 111 8.59 1.94 -2.09
CA GLU A 111 7.98 2.06 -0.76
C GLU A 111 8.62 3.18 0.09
N GLU A 112 9.65 3.85 -0.43
CA GLU A 112 10.36 4.91 0.27
C GLU A 112 9.40 6.07 0.55
N CYS A 113 9.19 6.37 1.84
CA CYS A 113 8.29 7.43 2.29
C CYS A 113 9.02 8.77 2.32
N VAL A 114 8.26 9.87 2.27
CA VAL A 114 8.81 11.20 2.53
C VAL A 114 9.04 11.34 4.03
N ASP A 115 10.24 11.74 4.44
CA ASP A 115 10.65 11.96 5.84
C ASP A 115 9.91 13.14 6.49
N GLU A 116 8.64 12.92 6.81
CA GLU A 116 7.86 13.78 7.69
C GLU A 116 7.43 13.02 8.95
N SER A 117 6.92 13.75 9.94
CA SER A 117 6.40 13.18 11.20
C SER A 117 5.34 12.10 10.96
N ASN A 118 5.53 10.92 11.56
CA ASN A 118 4.52 9.86 11.57
C ASN A 118 3.56 10.03 12.75
N VAL A 119 2.33 10.46 12.47
CA VAL A 119 1.33 10.78 13.51
C VAL A 119 0.16 9.80 13.51
N PHE A 120 -0.37 9.52 14.68
CA PHE A 120 -1.61 8.80 14.85
C PHE A 120 -2.81 9.75 14.84
N VAL A 121 -3.81 9.46 14.02
CA VAL A 121 -5.09 10.18 14.05
C VAL A 121 -5.93 9.64 15.21
N ALA A 122 -5.73 10.21 16.40
CA ALA A 122 -6.37 9.80 17.66
C ALA A 122 -7.90 9.97 17.70
N SER A 123 -8.45 10.70 16.73
CA SER A 123 -9.89 10.75 16.49
C SER A 123 -10.29 9.77 15.37
N THR A 124 -10.85 10.26 14.27
CA THR A 124 -11.11 9.50 13.05
C THR A 124 -10.75 10.35 11.85
N TYR A 125 -10.62 9.74 10.67
CA TYR A 125 -10.44 10.49 9.41
C TYR A 125 -11.71 11.22 8.95
N GLU A 126 -12.83 11.15 9.67
CA GLU A 126 -14.12 11.68 9.23
C GLU A 126 -14.07 13.17 8.88
N ARG A 127 -13.44 14.01 9.73
CA ARG A 127 -13.36 15.46 9.51
C ARG A 127 -12.52 15.82 8.30
N ILE A 128 -11.40 15.11 8.12
CA ILE A 128 -10.54 15.22 6.94
C ILE A 128 -11.33 14.82 5.69
N LEU A 129 -11.99 13.66 5.70
CA LEU A 129 -12.79 13.15 4.59
C LEU A 129 -13.93 14.11 4.22
N HIS A 130 -14.62 14.66 5.23
CA HIS A 130 -15.66 15.67 5.02
C HIS A 130 -15.09 16.94 4.36
N HIS A 131 -13.94 17.42 4.81
CA HIS A 131 -13.29 18.59 4.23
C HIS A 131 -12.89 18.36 2.76
N VAL A 132 -12.16 17.28 2.46
CA VAL A 132 -11.66 17.01 1.10
C VAL A 132 -12.77 16.64 0.12
N SER A 133 -13.85 16.01 0.58
CA SER A 133 -14.98 15.63 -0.28
C SER A 133 -16.01 16.74 -0.47
N LYS A 134 -15.87 17.89 0.20
CA LYS A 134 -16.86 18.97 0.19
C LYS A 134 -17.23 19.43 -1.22
N ALA A 135 -16.23 19.72 -2.06
CA ALA A 135 -16.46 20.19 -3.43
C ALA A 135 -17.20 19.14 -4.28
N ALA A 136 -16.77 17.88 -4.21
CA ALA A 136 -17.45 16.79 -4.91
C ALA A 136 -18.90 16.62 -4.45
N ARG A 137 -19.16 16.64 -3.13
CA ARG A 137 -20.51 16.52 -2.58
C ARG A 137 -21.43 17.68 -2.96
N GLN A 138 -20.88 18.89 -3.19
CA GLN A 138 -21.66 20.07 -3.55
C GLN A 138 -21.91 20.21 -5.04
N HIS A 139 -21.02 19.68 -5.89
CA HIS A 139 -21.01 19.99 -7.32
C HIS A 139 -21.05 18.78 -8.24
N ALA A 140 -20.82 17.56 -7.75
CA ALA A 140 -20.87 16.35 -8.56
C ALA A 140 -22.20 15.59 -8.38
N ASP A 141 -22.64 14.91 -9.45
CA ASP A 141 -23.70 13.90 -9.39
C ASP A 141 -23.11 12.58 -8.83
N ILE A 142 -23.27 12.35 -7.53
CA ILE A 142 -22.76 11.16 -6.85
C ILE A 142 -23.87 10.11 -6.75
N ARG A 143 -23.75 9.04 -7.54
CA ARG A 143 -24.71 7.93 -7.54
C ARG A 143 -24.21 6.74 -6.74
N LEU A 144 -24.75 6.57 -5.54
CA LEU A 144 -24.47 5.42 -4.67
C LEU A 144 -25.32 4.20 -5.07
N ASN A 145 -24.89 3.01 -4.66
CA ASN A 145 -25.57 1.74 -4.98
C ASN A 145 -25.74 1.47 -6.48
N GLN A 146 -24.83 2.01 -7.31
CA GLN A 146 -24.77 1.75 -8.74
C GLN A 146 -23.43 1.09 -9.12
N PRO A 147 -23.18 -0.18 -8.77
CA PRO A 147 -21.94 -0.86 -9.15
C PRO A 147 -21.84 -0.95 -10.67
N ILE A 148 -20.74 -0.47 -11.24
CA ILE A 148 -20.45 -0.62 -12.68
C ILE A 148 -19.92 -2.03 -12.94
N THR A 149 -20.51 -2.71 -13.92
CA THR A 149 -20.15 -4.09 -14.31
C THR A 149 -19.54 -4.16 -15.70
N LYS A 150 -19.78 -3.18 -16.57
CA LYS A 150 -19.19 -3.09 -17.91
C LYS A 150 -18.80 -1.67 -18.26
N ILE A 151 -17.67 -1.56 -18.96
CA ILE A 151 -17.06 -0.33 -19.47
C ILE A 151 -16.73 -0.60 -20.92
N GLU A 152 -17.52 -0.02 -21.83
CA GLU A 152 -17.46 -0.31 -23.26
C GLU A 152 -17.05 0.94 -24.04
N SER A 153 -15.88 0.92 -24.66
CA SER A 153 -15.41 1.98 -25.55
C SER A 153 -15.67 1.61 -27.01
N SER A 154 -16.39 2.46 -27.71
CA SER A 154 -16.75 2.27 -29.11
C SER A 154 -16.46 3.53 -29.92
N PRO A 155 -16.07 3.43 -31.20
CA PRO A 155 -15.96 4.59 -32.06
C PRO A 155 -17.34 5.24 -32.21
N SER A 156 -17.42 6.55 -31.93
CA SER A 156 -18.62 7.33 -32.15
C SER A 156 -18.98 7.37 -33.63
N LYS A 157 -20.29 7.37 -33.91
CA LYS A 157 -20.81 7.50 -35.28
C LYS A 157 -20.49 8.86 -35.90
N ASP A 158 -20.21 9.87 -35.08
CA ASP A 158 -19.87 11.22 -35.50
C ASP A 158 -18.41 11.56 -35.15
N HIS A 159 -17.60 11.78 -36.19
CA HIS A 159 -16.33 12.50 -36.15
C HIS A 159 -15.18 11.94 -35.29
N GLY A 160 -14.93 10.62 -35.32
CA GLY A 160 -13.66 10.05 -34.85
C GLY A 160 -13.38 10.17 -33.34
N ARG A 161 -14.38 10.57 -32.55
CA ARG A 161 -14.34 10.54 -31.08
C ARG A 161 -14.78 9.16 -30.58
N TYR A 162 -14.27 8.75 -29.42
CA TYR A 162 -14.75 7.53 -28.75
C TYR A 162 -15.95 7.88 -27.86
N CYS A 163 -16.90 6.97 -27.76
CA CYS A 163 -18.00 7.02 -26.81
C CYS A 163 -17.86 5.84 -25.84
N ILE A 164 -17.90 6.13 -24.54
CA ILE A 164 -17.76 5.15 -23.48
C ILE A 164 -19.14 4.90 -22.86
N THR A 165 -19.63 3.67 -22.98
CA THR A 165 -20.87 3.22 -22.35
C THR A 165 -20.55 2.48 -21.06
N LEU A 166 -21.14 2.94 -19.96
CA LEU A 166 -21.10 2.27 -18.67
C LEU A 166 -22.39 1.49 -18.46
N THR A 167 -22.30 0.26 -17.95
CA THR A 167 -23.46 -0.54 -17.55
C THR A 167 -23.38 -0.87 -16.06
N THR A 168 -24.43 -0.54 -15.32
CA THR A 168 -24.56 -0.87 -13.90
C THR A 168 -25.01 -2.32 -13.69
N ALA A 169 -24.91 -2.83 -12.46
CA ALA A 169 -25.40 -4.16 -12.08
C ALA A 169 -26.92 -4.34 -12.27
N THR A 170 -27.70 -3.26 -12.28
CA THR A 170 -29.15 -3.29 -12.55
C THR A 170 -29.47 -3.23 -14.05
N GLY A 171 -28.46 -3.07 -14.91
CA GLY A 171 -28.61 -2.96 -16.37
C GLY A 171 -28.85 -1.55 -16.88
N GLU A 172 -28.87 -0.52 -16.02
CA GLU A 172 -28.90 0.88 -16.44
C GLU A 172 -27.61 1.23 -17.19
N THR A 173 -27.74 1.95 -18.31
CA THR A 173 -26.63 2.38 -19.14
C THR A 173 -26.49 3.91 -19.17
N SER A 174 -25.26 4.40 -19.32
CA SER A 174 -24.96 5.82 -19.47
C SER A 174 -23.75 6.01 -20.37
N GLN A 175 -23.71 7.12 -21.12
CA GLN A 175 -22.66 7.41 -22.10
C GLN A 175 -21.85 8.64 -21.73
N PHE A 176 -20.53 8.57 -21.95
CA PHE A 176 -19.57 9.62 -21.62
C PHE A 176 -18.51 9.71 -22.72
N ASP A 177 -17.93 10.90 -22.89
CA ASP A 177 -16.77 11.09 -23.75
C ASP A 177 -15.51 10.48 -23.12
N GLU A 178 -15.38 10.56 -21.78
CA GLU A 178 -14.23 10.11 -21.02
C GLU A 178 -14.66 9.48 -19.69
N VAL A 179 -13.87 8.51 -19.19
CA VAL A 179 -14.11 7.84 -17.91
C VAL A 179 -12.79 7.67 -17.16
N VAL A 180 -12.76 8.10 -15.90
CA VAL A 180 -11.66 7.83 -14.96
C VAL A 180 -12.10 6.70 -14.03
N VAL A 181 -11.31 5.61 -13.99
CA VAL A 181 -11.59 4.45 -13.15
C VAL A 181 -10.67 4.46 -11.93
N THR A 182 -11.24 4.58 -10.73
CA THR A 182 -10.52 4.61 -9.45
C THR A 182 -10.82 3.38 -8.58
N CYS A 183 -11.18 2.25 -9.20
CA CYS A 183 -11.49 1.03 -8.46
C CYS A 183 -10.23 0.41 -7.81
N PRO A 184 -10.36 -0.31 -6.69
CA PRO A 184 -9.22 -0.96 -6.04
C PRO A 184 -8.51 -1.96 -6.96
N LEU A 185 -7.18 -2.09 -6.83
CA LEU A 185 -6.38 -3.06 -7.60
C LEU A 185 -6.92 -4.50 -7.47
N GLY A 186 -7.36 -4.90 -6.26
CA GLY A 186 -7.96 -6.21 -6.04
C GLY A 186 -9.22 -6.46 -6.89
N TRP A 187 -10.00 -5.41 -7.19
CA TRP A 187 -11.13 -5.50 -8.11
C TRP A 187 -10.65 -5.64 -9.56
N LEU A 188 -9.66 -4.85 -10.00
CA LEU A 188 -9.10 -4.94 -11.35
C LEU A 188 -8.54 -6.32 -11.66
N LYS A 189 -7.82 -6.93 -10.71
CA LYS A 189 -7.28 -8.29 -10.85
C LYS A 189 -8.37 -9.32 -11.14
N ARG A 190 -9.57 -9.14 -10.59
CA ARG A 190 -10.72 -10.08 -10.73
C ARG A 190 -11.65 -9.74 -11.89
N ASN A 191 -11.65 -8.50 -12.38
CA ASN A 191 -12.68 -7.98 -13.29
C ASN A 191 -12.12 -7.33 -14.57
N LYS A 192 -10.98 -7.81 -15.09
CA LYS A 192 -10.42 -7.29 -16.36
C LYS A 192 -11.39 -7.45 -17.54
N SER A 193 -12.29 -8.43 -17.47
CA SER A 193 -13.37 -8.66 -18.45
C SER A 193 -14.47 -7.62 -18.42
N ALA A 194 -14.49 -6.71 -17.43
CA ALA A 194 -15.42 -5.59 -17.41
C ALA A 194 -15.12 -4.57 -18.53
N PHE A 195 -13.92 -4.59 -19.10
CA PHE A 195 -13.49 -3.67 -20.16
C PHE A 195 -13.67 -4.28 -21.54
N THR A 196 -14.34 -3.55 -22.43
CA THR A 196 -14.45 -3.88 -23.85
C THR A 196 -14.10 -2.63 -24.68
N PRO A 197 -13.08 -2.66 -25.57
CA PRO A 197 -12.14 -3.76 -25.79
C PRO A 197 -11.32 -4.09 -24.53
N ALA A 198 -10.72 -5.28 -24.53
CA ALA A 198 -9.88 -5.73 -23.42
C ALA A 198 -8.72 -4.75 -23.17
N LEU A 199 -8.33 -4.62 -21.90
CA LEU A 199 -7.20 -3.79 -21.51
C LEU A 199 -5.92 -4.21 -22.26
N PRO A 200 -5.09 -3.26 -22.73
CA PRO A 200 -3.84 -3.56 -23.41
C PRO A 200 -2.96 -4.54 -22.62
N PRO A 201 -2.23 -5.46 -23.29
CA PRO A 201 -1.38 -6.45 -22.62
C PRO A 201 -0.44 -5.86 -21.58
N ARG A 202 0.15 -4.69 -21.86
CA ARG A 202 1.04 -3.96 -20.93
C ARG A 202 0.34 -3.62 -19.60
N LEU A 203 -0.92 -3.17 -19.63
CA LEU A 203 -1.67 -2.84 -18.42
C LEU A 203 -2.11 -4.11 -17.68
N THR A 204 -2.55 -5.12 -18.42
CA THR A 204 -2.93 -6.42 -17.85
C THR A 204 -1.75 -7.07 -17.11
N GLN A 205 -0.55 -7.03 -17.68
CA GLN A 205 0.68 -7.50 -17.05
C GLN A 205 1.01 -6.69 -15.80
N ALA A 206 0.96 -5.35 -15.87
CA ALA A 206 1.20 -4.50 -14.69
C ALA A 206 0.22 -4.79 -13.54
N ILE A 207 -1.07 -4.97 -13.85
CA ILE A 207 -2.08 -5.36 -12.87
C ILE A 207 -1.72 -6.70 -12.21
N ASP A 208 -1.17 -7.65 -12.96
CA ASP A 208 -0.78 -8.97 -12.41
C ASP A 208 0.49 -8.92 -11.58
N SER A 209 1.47 -8.11 -12.00
CA SER A 209 2.78 -8.00 -11.36
C SER A 209 2.77 -7.30 -9.99
N ILE A 210 1.74 -6.50 -9.68
CA ILE A 210 1.64 -5.80 -8.38
C ILE A 210 0.79 -6.63 -7.42
N SER A 211 1.30 -6.94 -6.22
CA SER A 211 0.55 -7.66 -5.18
C SER A 211 -0.59 -6.80 -4.59
N TYR A 212 -1.57 -7.44 -3.96
CA TYR A 212 -2.64 -6.75 -3.24
C TYR A 212 -2.60 -7.16 -1.76
N GLY A 213 -1.97 -6.31 -0.95
CA GLY A 213 -1.80 -6.49 0.49
C GLY A 213 -3.12 -6.47 1.26
N ARG A 214 -3.14 -7.10 2.42
CA ARG A 214 -4.30 -7.31 3.28
C ARG A 214 -3.90 -7.16 4.74
N LEU A 215 -4.60 -6.28 5.44
CA LEU A 215 -4.48 -6.08 6.88
C LEU A 215 -5.89 -6.06 7.47
N GLU A 216 -6.07 -6.75 8.58
CA GLU A 216 -7.31 -6.77 9.34
C GLU A 216 -7.11 -6.01 10.65
N LYS A 217 -8.19 -5.41 11.16
CA LYS A 217 -8.18 -4.70 12.45
C LYS A 217 -9.16 -5.39 13.40
N ILE A 218 -8.75 -5.52 14.65
CA ILE A 218 -9.58 -5.99 15.76
C ILE A 218 -9.74 -4.80 16.71
N TYR A 219 -10.98 -4.43 17.02
CA TYR A 219 -11.33 -3.34 17.93
C TYR A 219 -12.02 -3.89 19.18
#